data_AF-A0A973BKU7-F1
#
_entry.id   AF-A0A973BKU7-F1
#
_cell.length_a   1.000
_cell.length_b   1.000
_cell.length_c   1.000
_cell.angle_alpha   90.00
_cell.angle_beta   90.00
_cell.angle_gamma   90.00
#
_symmetry.space_group_name_H-M   'P 1'
#
loop_
_entity.id
_entity.type
_entity.pdbx_description
1 polymer ?
#
loop_
_entity_poly.entity_id
_entity_poly.type
_entity_poly.pdbx_seq_one_letter_code
_entity_poly.pdbx_strand_id
1 'polypeptide(L)'
;ALKGKVLDLALGYSHPCLLDIPEGITLTVKDNTKITVEGADKEVVGQVTAQIFAFYPAEPYKGKGVHIVGKYVRRKEGKKSA
;
A
#
# COMPACT_ATOMS: atom_id res chain seq x y z
N ALA A 1 8.94 4.37 -4.74
CA ALA A 1 9.27 5.57 -5.54
C ALA A 1 8.35 5.66 -6.74
N LEU A 2 8.02 6.87 -7.20
CA LEU A 2 7.20 7.05 -8.39
C LEU A 2 8.13 7.13 -9.61
N LYS A 3 8.08 6.14 -10.50
CA LYS A 3 8.86 6.08 -11.75
C LYS A 3 7.94 6.46 -12.90
N GLY A 4 7.70 7.76 -13.07
CA GLY A 4 6.79 8.27 -14.11
C GLY A 4 5.35 7.80 -13.89
N LYS A 5 4.84 6.92 -14.78
CA LYS A 5 3.50 6.31 -14.67
C LYS A 5 3.48 4.99 -13.89
N VAL A 6 4.61 4.55 -13.35
CA VAL A 6 4.73 3.29 -12.62
C VAL A 6 5.02 3.56 -11.15
N LEU A 7 4.21 3.01 -10.28
CA LEU A 7 4.45 3.00 -8.84
C LEU A 7 5.38 1.82 -8.51
N ASP A 8 6.60 2.15 -8.07
CA ASP A 8 7.58 1.16 -7.62
C ASP A 8 7.53 1.06 -6.09
N LEU A 9 7.08 -0.10 -5.58
CA LEU A 9 6.95 -0.38 -4.16
C LEU A 9 7.97 -1.44 -3.71
N ALA A 10 8.89 -1.02 -2.85
CA ALA A 10 9.83 -1.90 -2.16
C ALA A 10 9.22 -2.35 -0.81
N LEU A 11 8.41 -3.41 -0.82
CA LEU A 11 7.63 -3.88 0.33
C LEU A 11 8.34 -4.99 1.15
N GLY A 12 9.64 -5.20 0.94
CA GLY A 12 10.42 -6.25 1.62
C GLY A 12 10.45 -7.59 0.88
N TYR A 13 9.90 -7.65 -0.33
CA TYR A 13 10.14 -8.73 -1.29
C TYR A 13 11.53 -8.58 -1.93
N SER A 14 12.08 -9.69 -2.45
CA SER A 14 13.38 -9.69 -3.14
C SER A 14 13.37 -8.90 -4.46
N HIS A 15 12.21 -8.59 -5.01
CA HIS A 15 12.02 -7.79 -6.21
C HIS A 15 11.00 -6.66 -5.95
N PRO A 16 11.14 -5.51 -6.64
CA PRO A 16 10.18 -4.42 -6.52
C PRO A 16 8.80 -4.81 -7.08
N CYS A 17 7.74 -4.41 -6.38
CA CYS A 17 6.37 -4.53 -6.91
C CYS A 17 6.06 -3.31 -7.76
N LEU A 18 5.93 -3.52 -9.07
CA LEU A 18 5.57 -2.48 -10.04
C LEU A 18 4.05 -2.49 -10.22
N LEU A 19 3.44 -1.31 -10.14
CA LEU A 19 2.01 -1.12 -10.38
C LEU A 19 1.82 0.01 -11.38
N ASP A 20 1.19 -0.30 -12.51
CA ASP A 20 0.91 0.67 -13.56
C ASP A 20 -0.28 1.55 -13.16
N ILE A 21 -0.10 2.87 -13.24
CA ILE A 21 -1.15 3.83 -12.87
C ILE A 21 -2.17 3.91 -14.00
N PRO A 22 -3.47 3.62 -13.74
CA PRO A 22 -4.52 3.79 -14.74
C PRO A 22 -4.67 5.26 -15.14
N GLU A 23 -5.16 5.51 -16.36
CA GLU A 23 -5.41 6.87 -16.82
C GLU A 23 -6.48 7.57 -15.96
N GLY A 24 -6.22 8.84 -15.60
CA GLY A 24 -7.13 9.63 -14.76
C GLY A 24 -6.92 9.50 -13.24
N ILE A 25 -5.88 8.78 -12.81
CA ILE A 25 -5.47 8.69 -11.40
C ILE A 25 -4.12 9.36 -11.17
N THR A 26 -4.05 10.21 -10.15
CA THR A 26 -2.84 10.84 -9.65
C THR A 26 -2.41 10.16 -8.34
N LEU A 27 -1.23 9.53 -8.36
CA LEU A 27 -0.60 8.97 -7.16
C LEU A 27 0.45 9.93 -6.63
N THR A 28 0.32 10.31 -5.37
CA THR A 28 1.31 11.13 -4.66
C THR A 28 1.94 10.31 -3.55
N VAL A 29 3.27 10.14 -3.59
CA VAL A 29 4.03 9.47 -2.53
C VAL A 29 4.61 10.52 -1.60
N LYS A 30 4.10 10.59 -0.37
CA LYS A 30 4.59 11.49 0.68
C LYS A 30 5.41 10.69 1.71
N ASP A 31 6.60 11.18 2.03
CA ASP A 31 7.50 10.63 3.06
C ASP A 31 7.87 9.14 2.86
N ASN A 32 7.84 8.66 1.61
CA ASN A 32 8.14 7.27 1.20
C ASN A 32 7.25 6.17 1.84
N THR A 33 6.33 6.55 2.74
CA THR A 33 5.52 5.63 3.56
C THR A 33 4.03 5.92 3.46
N LYS A 34 3.64 7.11 3.00
CA LYS A 34 2.25 7.50 2.76
C LYS A 34 2.01 7.63 1.26
N ILE A 35 0.98 6.96 0.77
CA ILE A 35 0.56 7.02 -0.62
C ILE A 35 -0.84 7.61 -0.64
N THR A 36 -1.02 8.72 -1.35
CA THR A 36 -2.32 9.33 -1.59
C THR A 36 -2.74 8.99 -3.01
N VAL A 37 -3.95 8.42 -3.15
CA VAL A 37 -4.57 8.11 -4.45
C VAL A 37 -5.68 9.13 -4.68
N GLU A 38 -5.57 9.91 -5.75
CA GLU A 38 -6.56 10.89 -6.19
C GLU A 38 -7.02 10.56 -7.61
N GLY A 39 -8.27 10.82 -7.94
CA GLY A 39 -8.83 10.52 -9.25
C GLY A 39 -10.25 11.02 -9.41
N ALA A 40 -10.71 11.14 -10.66
CA ALA A 40 -12.06 11.60 -10.97
C ALA A 40 -13.14 10.53 -10.73
N ASP A 41 -12.78 9.24 -10.84
CA ASP A 41 -13.69 8.10 -10.67
C ASP A 41 -13.40 7.35 -9.36
N LYS A 42 -14.45 7.21 -8.54
CA LYS A 42 -14.39 6.53 -7.24
C LYS A 42 -14.18 5.01 -7.38
N GLU A 43 -14.68 4.38 -8.44
CA GLU A 43 -14.53 2.94 -8.64
C GLU A 43 -13.07 2.60 -8.94
N VAL A 44 -12.46 3.30 -9.90
CA VAL A 44 -11.07 3.10 -10.29
C VAL A 44 -10.12 3.44 -9.14
N VAL A 45 -10.38 4.52 -8.39
CA VAL A 45 -9.60 4.87 -7.18
C VAL A 45 -9.67 3.75 -6.14
N GLY A 46 -10.85 3.17 -5.91
CA GLY A 46 -11.04 2.05 -5.01
C GLY A 46 -10.29 0.79 -5.46
N GLN A 47 -10.34 0.48 -6.76
CA GLN A 47 -9.67 -0.66 -7.36
C GLN A 47 -8.15 -0.56 -7.23
N VAL A 48 -7.56 0.59 -7.56
CA VAL A 48 -6.11 0.83 -7.40
C VAL A 48 -5.70 0.74 -5.93
N THR A 49 -6.49 1.33 -5.03
CA THR A 49 -6.22 1.26 -3.58
C THR A 49 -6.26 -0.18 -3.08
N ALA A 50 -7.22 -0.99 -3.56
CA ALA A 50 -7.34 -2.40 -3.21
C ALA A 50 -6.16 -3.24 -3.75
N GLN A 51 -5.71 -2.98 -4.97
CA GLN A 51 -4.52 -3.63 -5.54
C GLN A 51 -3.27 -3.32 -4.70
N ILE A 52 -3.04 -2.05 -4.36
CA ILE A 52 -1.92 -1.64 -3.49
C ILE A 52 -1.98 -2.37 -2.14
N PHE A 53 -3.18 -2.50 -1.55
CA PHE A 53 -3.37 -3.20 -0.28
C PHE A 53 -3.10 -4.71 -0.38
N ALA A 54 -3.45 -5.35 -1.50
CA ALA A 54 -3.29 -6.78 -1.72
C ALA A 54 -1.82 -7.22 -1.79
N PHE A 55 -0.91 -6.34 -2.21
CA PHE A 55 0.52 -6.68 -2.35
C PHE A 55 1.19 -7.03 -1.02
N TYR A 56 0.88 -6.31 0.07
CA TYR A 56 1.49 -6.59 1.36
C TYR A 56 0.53 -6.23 2.51
N PRO A 57 -0.43 -7.12 2.83
CA PRO A 57 -1.41 -6.87 3.88
C PRO A 57 -0.73 -6.79 5.25
N ALA A 58 -1.24 -5.90 6.11
CA ALA A 58 -0.71 -5.72 7.46
C ALA A 58 -0.73 -7.03 8.27
N GLU A 59 0.46 -7.48 8.66
CA GLU A 59 0.62 -8.72 9.43
C GLU A 59 -0.01 -8.62 10.83
N PRO A 60 -0.66 -9.68 11.31
CA PRO A 60 -1.40 -9.66 12.58
C PRO A 60 -0.50 -9.60 13.82
N TYR A 61 0.82 -9.76 13.71
CA TYR A 61 1.72 -9.72 14.88
C TYR A 61 2.47 -8.39 14.96
N LYS A 62 3.29 -8.08 13.94
CA LYS A 62 4.14 -6.89 13.93
C LYS A 62 3.44 -5.65 13.31
N GLY A 63 2.25 -5.82 12.73
CA GLY A 63 1.56 -4.75 12.02
C GLY A 63 2.34 -4.21 10.81
N LYS A 64 3.32 -4.98 10.30
CA LYS A 64 4.09 -4.62 9.11
C LYS A 64 3.23 -4.87 7.89
N GLY A 65 3.07 -3.84 7.06
CA GLY A 65 2.30 -3.91 5.82
C GLY A 65 1.63 -2.60 5.45
N VAL A 66 0.97 -2.63 4.30
CA VAL A 66 0.14 -1.54 3.80
C VAL A 66 -1.17 -1.53 4.57
N HIS A 67 -1.56 -0.35 5.07
CA HIS A 67 -2.83 -0.15 5.73
C HIS A 67 -3.47 1.15 5.25
N ILE A 68 -4.80 1.16 5.25
CA ILE A 68 -5.58 2.38 4.99
C ILE A 68 -5.58 3.20 6.27
N VAL A 69 -5.33 4.50 6.15
CA VAL A 69 -5.34 5.43 7.28
C VAL A 69 -6.71 5.35 7.98
N GLY A 70 -6.70 5.09 9.29
CA GLY A 70 -7.92 4.96 10.10
C GLY A 70 -8.51 3.54 10.17
N LYS A 71 -8.03 2.56 9.40
CA LYS A 71 -8.49 1.17 9.51
C LYS A 71 -7.84 0.48 10.72
N TYR A 72 -8.64 -0.22 11.54
CA TYR A 72 -8.13 -0.97 12.68
C TYR A 72 -7.30 -2.18 12.24
N VAL A 73 -6.03 -2.23 12.63
CA VAL A 73 -5.13 -3.37 12.39
C VAL A 73 -5.16 -4.28 13.62
N ARG A 74 -5.73 -5.48 13.47
CA ARG A 74 -5.77 -6.47 14.55
C ARG A 74 -4.34 -6.93 14.87
N ARG A 75 -3.89 -6.66 16.09
CA ARG A 75 -2.63 -7.19 16.62
C ARG A 75 -2.91 -8.36 17.56
N LYS A 76 -2.22 -9.48 17.34
CA LYS A 76 -2.16 -10.63 18.23
C LYS A 76 -0.81 -10.60 18.93
N GLU A 77 -0.80 -10.91 20.21
CA GLU A 77 0.46 -11.09 20.93
C GLU A 77 1.20 -12.31 20.36
N GLY A 78 2.46 -12.13 19.99
CA GLY A 78 3.36 -13.25 19.71
C GLY A 78 3.77 -13.93 21.01
N LYS A 79 4.42 -15.10 20.91
CA LYS A 79 5.15 -15.65 22.06
C LYS A 79 6.18 -14.61 22.52
N LYS A 80 6.01 -14.05 23.73
CA LYS A 80 7.14 -13.47 24.46
C LYS A 80 8.10 -14.62 24.71
N SER A 81 9.23 -14.65 24.01
CA SER A 81 10.37 -15.43 24.50
C SER A 81 10.69 -14.87 25.88
N ALA A 82 10.55 -15.71 26.90
CA ALA A 82 10.95 -15.41 28.28
C ALA A 82 12.46 -15.16 28.35
#